data_AF-A0A1D8U0F6-F1
#
_entry.id   AF-A0A1D8U0F6-F1
#
_cell.length_a   1.000
_cell.length_b   1.000
_cell.length_c   1.000
_cell.angle_alpha   90.00
_cell.angle_beta   90.00
_cell.angle_gamma   90.00
#
_symmetry.space_group_name_H-M   'P 1'
#
loop_
_entity.id
_entity.type
_entity.pdbx_description
1 polymer ?
#
loop_
_entity_poly.entity_id
_entity_poly.type
_entity_poly.pdbx_seq_one_letter_code
_entity_poly.pdbx_strand_id
1 'polypeptide(L)'
;MKSFQDCEEYKHDKIIVLEENNSKLTLLNPNKDKILVITVDGCAIADDENKRCDYALVCSNGLEIYVELKGSKIKHAFEQI
;
A
#
# COMPACT_ATOMS: atom_id res chain seq x y z
N MET A 1 -5.22 -5.88 -15.24
CA MET A 1 -5.53 -4.84 -14.23
C MET A 1 -5.85 -3.55 -14.96
N LYS A 2 -6.87 -2.80 -14.53
CA LYS A 2 -6.97 -1.39 -14.89
C LYS A 2 -5.77 -0.69 -14.24
N SER A 3 -5.05 0.15 -14.99
CA SER A 3 -4.01 0.99 -14.41
C SER A 3 -4.66 2.19 -13.74
N PHE A 4 -4.26 2.48 -12.51
CA PHE A 4 -4.65 3.67 -11.77
C PHE A 4 -3.58 4.74 -12.01
N GLN A 5 -3.74 5.51 -13.09
CA GLN A 5 -2.84 6.61 -13.43
C GLN A 5 -2.63 7.52 -12.21
N ASP A 6 -1.37 7.88 -11.95
CA ASP A 6 -0.90 8.72 -10.84
C ASP A 6 -0.99 8.14 -9.42
N CYS A 7 -1.58 6.95 -9.25
CA CYS A 7 -1.64 6.23 -7.95
C CYS A 7 -0.64 5.06 -7.87
N GLU A 8 0.07 4.79 -8.95
CA GLU A 8 0.97 3.65 -9.13
C GLU A 8 2.43 4.12 -9.26
N GLU A 9 3.33 3.51 -8.49
CA GLU A 9 4.77 3.74 -8.58
C GLU A 9 5.53 2.41 -8.56
N TYR A 10 6.42 2.19 -9.51
CA TYR A 10 7.37 1.09 -9.42
C TYR A 10 8.58 1.48 -8.58
N LYS A 11 8.82 0.74 -7.49
CA LYS A 11 10.01 0.88 -6.66
C LYS A 11 10.92 -0.33 -6.78
N HIS A 12 12.22 -0.09 -6.60
CA HIS A 12 13.27 -1.12 -6.55
C HIS A 12 14.31 -0.79 -5.47
N ASP A 13 13.97 0.10 -4.53
CA ASP A 13 14.84 0.49 -3.43
C ASP A 13 15.08 -0.69 -2.49
N LYS A 14 16.26 -0.71 -1.84
CA LYS A 14 16.55 -1.74 -0.82
C LYS A 14 15.63 -1.66 0.40
N ILE A 15 15.09 -0.47 0.64
CA ILE A 15 14.19 -0.15 1.74
C ILE A 15 13.04 0.63 1.13
N ILE A 16 11.84 0.09 1.24
CA ILE A 16 10.61 0.76 0.83
C ILE A 16 9.89 1.18 2.12
N VAL A 17 9.57 2.46 2.22
CA VAL A 17 8.87 3.03 3.36
C VAL A 17 7.48 3.43 2.91
N LEU A 18 6.47 2.96 3.63
CA LEU A 18 5.08 3.37 3.50
C LEU A 18 4.72 4.14 4.76
N GLU A 19 4.11 5.31 4.61
CA GLU A 19 3.85 6.22 5.72
C GLU A 19 2.53 6.96 5.52
N GLU A 20 1.68 6.92 6.54
CA GLU A 20 0.40 7.60 6.55
C GLU A 20 0.22 8.24 7.94
N ASN A 21 0.01 9.57 7.95
CA ASN A 21 -0.02 10.38 9.17
C ASN A 21 1.22 10.15 10.07
N ASN A 22 1.04 9.52 11.23
CA ASN A 22 2.11 9.21 12.19
C ASN A 22 2.44 7.70 12.23
N SER A 23 1.97 6.93 11.25
CA SER A 23 2.16 5.49 11.17
C SER A 23 3.08 5.14 10.01
N LYS A 24 3.98 4.19 10.21
CA LYS A 24 4.99 3.80 9.22
C LYS A 24 5.18 2.29 9.17
N LEU A 25 5.31 1.76 7.96
CA LEU A 25 5.80 0.41 7.68
C LEU A 25 7.08 0.48 6.85
N THR A 26 8.07 -0.34 7.21
CA THR A 26 9.32 -0.45 6.46
C THR A 26 9.47 -1.87 5.92
N LEU A 27 9.55 -1.98 4.60
CA LEU A 27 9.76 -3.22 3.88
C LEU A 27 11.20 -3.30 3.40
N LEU A 28 11.85 -4.43 3.70
CA LEU A 28 13.19 -4.70 3.22
C LEU A 28 13.10 -5.45 1.88
N ASN A 29 13.71 -4.87 0.85
CA ASN A 29 13.80 -5.44 -0.49
C ASN A 29 15.28 -5.64 -0.85
N PRO A 30 15.99 -6.57 -0.19
CA PRO A 30 17.45 -6.68 -0.29
C PRO A 30 17.93 -6.95 -1.71
N ASN A 31 17.11 -7.64 -2.50
CA ASN A 31 17.39 -8.00 -3.89
C ASN A 31 17.06 -6.89 -4.89
N LYS A 32 16.45 -5.78 -4.45
CA LYS A 32 15.95 -4.69 -5.31
C LYS A 32 14.95 -5.20 -6.35
N ASP A 33 14.09 -6.13 -5.96
CA ASP A 33 13.02 -6.62 -6.80
C ASP A 33 12.11 -5.47 -7.22
N LYS A 34 11.62 -5.51 -8.46
CA LYS A 34 10.66 -4.52 -8.97
C LYS A 34 9.30 -4.78 -8.30
N ILE A 35 8.86 -3.81 -7.50
CA ILE A 35 7.59 -3.86 -6.76
C ILE A 35 6.72 -2.72 -7.26
N LEU A 36 5.49 -3.02 -7.65
CA LEU A 36 4.47 -2.00 -7.89
C LEU A 36 3.87 -1.61 -6.54
N VAL A 37 3.96 -0.34 -6.18
CA VAL A 37 3.30 0.24 -5.02
C VAL A 37 2.11 1.05 -5.51
N ILE A 38 0.94 0.80 -4.95
CA ILE A 38 -0.30 1.47 -5.30
C ILE A 38 -0.81 2.17 -4.04
N THR A 39 -1.02 3.48 -4.11
CA THR A 39 -1.77 4.21 -3.09
C THR A 39 -3.25 3.97 -3.37
N VAL A 40 -3.96 3.33 -2.44
CA VAL A 40 -5.32 2.84 -2.69
C VAL A 40 -6.35 3.84 -2.19
N ASP A 41 -6.52 3.97 -0.88
CA ASP A 41 -7.46 4.92 -0.30
C ASP A 41 -7.02 6.37 -0.55
N GLY A 42 -7.96 7.21 -0.99
CA GLY A 42 -7.69 8.61 -1.32
C GLY A 42 -6.97 8.83 -2.66
N CYS A 43 -6.66 7.77 -3.41
CA CYS A 43 -6.10 7.87 -4.77
C CYS A 43 -6.81 6.95 -5.75
N ALA A 44 -6.47 5.65 -5.78
CA ALA A 44 -7.11 4.69 -6.69
C ALA A 44 -8.61 4.50 -6.36
N ILE A 45 -8.95 4.61 -5.08
CA ILE A 45 -10.30 4.68 -4.56
C ILE A 45 -10.45 6.02 -3.83
N ALA A 46 -11.02 7.01 -4.51
CA ALA A 46 -11.14 8.37 -3.98
C ALA A 46 -12.36 8.56 -3.05
N ASP A 47 -13.30 7.62 -3.02
CA ASP A 47 -14.54 7.73 -2.24
C ASP A 47 -14.34 7.21 -0.80
N ASP A 48 -14.72 8.04 0.17
CA ASP A 48 -14.64 7.74 1.60
C ASP A 48 -15.60 6.63 2.04
N GLU A 49 -16.69 6.37 1.30
CA GLU A 49 -17.64 5.28 1.61
C GLU A 49 -17.09 3.89 1.23
N ASN A 50 -16.05 3.84 0.40
CA ASN A 50 -15.50 2.61 -0.18
C ASN A 50 -14.05 2.33 0.23
N LYS A 51 -13.63 2.84 1.40
CA LYS A 51 -12.28 2.60 1.96
C LYS A 51 -11.92 1.12 2.02
N ARG A 52 -10.68 0.81 1.68
CA ARG A 52 -10.10 -0.53 1.63
C ARG A 52 -8.81 -0.58 2.42
N CYS A 53 -7.73 -0.08 1.84
CA CYS A 53 -6.44 -0.09 2.48
C CYS A 53 -5.66 1.15 2.08
N ASP A 54 -4.70 1.57 2.89
CA ASP A 54 -3.82 2.69 2.51
C ASP A 54 -2.95 2.34 1.28
N TYR A 55 -2.36 1.13 1.26
CA TYR A 55 -1.47 0.69 0.17
C TYR A 55 -1.71 -0.75 -0.28
N ALA A 56 -1.46 -1.01 -1.57
CA ALA A 56 -1.29 -2.35 -2.12
C ALA A 56 0.07 -2.47 -2.82
N LEU A 57 0.76 -3.59 -2.60
CA LEU A 57 2.05 -3.89 -3.22
C LEU A 57 1.94 -5.18 -4.03
N VAL A 58 2.39 -5.12 -5.28
CA VAL A 58 2.45 -6.28 -6.17
C VAL A 58 3.91 -6.60 -6.45
N CYS A 59 4.36 -7.72 -5.89
CA CYS A 59 5.71 -8.23 -6.08
C CYS A 59 5.82 -9.01 -7.40
N SER A 60 7.03 -9.05 -7.98
CA SER A 60 7.32 -9.75 -9.23
C SER A 60 7.03 -11.26 -9.18
N ASN A 61 7.07 -11.86 -8.00
CA ASN A 61 6.77 -13.28 -7.78
C ASN A 61 5.26 -13.58 -7.63
N GLY A 62 4.39 -12.58 -7.80
CA GLY A 62 2.94 -12.71 -7.66
C GLY A 62 2.42 -12.61 -6.22
N LEU A 63 3.28 -12.32 -5.24
CA LEU A 63 2.83 -11.97 -3.90
C LEU A 63 2.18 -10.58 -3.91
N GLU A 64 0.97 -10.50 -3.39
CA GLU A 64 0.26 -9.23 -3.16
C GLU A 64 0.22 -8.95 -1.65
N ILE A 65 0.54 -7.71 -1.27
CA ILE A 65 0.55 -7.27 0.12
C ILE A 65 -0.37 -6.06 0.25
N TYR A 66 -1.41 -6.19 1.07
CA TYR A 66 -2.34 -5.12 1.39
C TYR A 66 -1.96 -4.56 2.77
N VAL A 67 -1.81 -3.25 2.86
CA VAL A 67 -1.29 -2.57 4.06
C VAL A 67 -2.29 -1.52 4.49
N GLU A 68 -2.79 -1.69 5.72
CA GLU A 68 -3.56 -0.69 6.44
C GLU A 68 -2.72 -0.18 7.61
N LEU A 69 -2.34 1.10 7.57
CA LEU A 69 -1.58 1.79 8.60
C LEU A 69 -2.56 2.45 9.58
N LYS A 70 -2.43 2.11 10.87
CA LYS A 70 -3.28 2.67 11.92
C LYS A 70 -2.47 2.94 13.17
N GLY A 71 -2.55 4.18 13.65
CA GLY A 71 -1.99 4.57 14.96
C GLY A 71 -2.94 4.27 16.13
N SER A 72 -4.24 4.08 15.85
CA SER A 72 -5.28 3.77 16.85
C SER A 72 -6.48 3.09 16.17
N LYS A 73 -7.45 2.59 16.96
CA LYS A 73 -8.71 1.98 16.48
C LYS A 73 -8.52 0.71 15.62
N ILE A 74 -7.75 -0.25 16.13
CA ILE A 74 -7.49 -1.58 15.50
C ILE A 74 -8.77 -2.27 15.02
N LYS A 75 -9.91 -2.10 15.73
CA LYS A 75 -11.18 -2.71 15.34
C LYS A 75 -11.66 -2.28 13.93
N HIS A 76 -11.52 -1.01 13.57
CA HIS A 76 -11.91 -0.54 12.23
C HIS A 76 -10.95 -1.04 11.16
N ALA A 77 -9.65 -1.18 11.50
CA ALA A 77 -8.65 -1.73 10.59
C ALA A 77 -8.99 -3.16 10.14
N PHE A 78 -9.57 -3.97 11.03
CA PHE A 78 -9.99 -5.33 10.71
C PHE A 78 -11.21 -5.37 9.77
N GLU A 79 -12.10 -4.37 9.82
CA GLU A 79 -13.29 -4.30 8.95
C GLU A 79 -12.95 -3.87 7.52
N GLN A 80 -11.76 -3.28 7.32
CA GLN A 80 -11.28 -2.73 6.05
C GLN A 80 -10.52 -3.76 5.18
N ILE A 81 -10.06 -4.87 5.77
CA ILE A 81 -9.34 -5.99 5.11
C ILE A 81 -10.28 -7.15 4.83
#